data_AF-A0A2V9CAM3-F1
#
_entry.id   AF-A0A2V9CAM3-F1
#
_cell.length_a   1.000
_cell.length_b   1.000
_cell.length_c   1.000
_cell.angle_alpha   90.00
_cell.angle_beta   90.00
_cell.angle_gamma   90.00
#
_symmetry.space_group_name_H-M   'P 1'
#
loop_
_entity.id
_entity.type
_entity.pdbx_description
1 polymer ?
#
loop_
_entity_poly.entity_id
_entity_poly.type
_entity_poly.pdbx_seq_one_letter_code
_entity_poly.pdbx_strand_id
1 'polypeptide(L)' 'METRPAVKSAGVSQPPLPTKCPLTAALNAIGGKWSLICLYWLDSGTRRFNELRRLMPEISHKVLA' A
#
# COMPACT_ATOMS: atom_id res chain seq x y z
N MET A 1 -31.98 -30.10 -4.12
CA MET A 1 -31.65 -29.00 -5.05
C MET A 1 -31.53 -27.74 -4.22
N GLU A 2 -30.43 -27.64 -3.45
CA GLU A 2 -30.25 -26.55 -2.49
C GLU A 2 -29.66 -25.34 -3.23
N THR A 3 -30.47 -24.30 -3.35
CA THR A 3 -30.05 -23.02 -3.90
C THR A 3 -29.12 -22.33 -2.90
N ARG A 4 -27.83 -22.26 -3.26
CA ARG A 4 -26.82 -21.45 -2.57
C ARG A 4 -27.34 -20.02 -2.35
N PRO A 5 -27.27 -19.44 -1.14
CA PRO A 5 -27.58 -18.03 -1.00
C PRO A 5 -26.42 -17.22 -1.60
N ALA A 6 -26.77 -16.26 -2.43
CA ALA A 6 -25.83 -15.30 -3.00
C ALA A 6 -25.17 -14.50 -1.87
N VAL A 7 -23.84 -14.57 -1.79
CA VAL A 7 -23.07 -13.65 -0.94
C VAL A 7 -23.31 -12.25 -1.49
N LYS A 8 -24.12 -11.45 -0.80
CA LYS A 8 -24.24 -10.03 -1.11
C LYS A 8 -22.92 -9.41 -0.70
N SER A 9 -22.20 -8.84 -1.66
CA SER A 9 -21.01 -8.04 -1.44
C SER A 9 -21.40 -6.94 -0.44
N ALA A 10 -21.05 -7.17 0.82
CA ALA A 10 -21.22 -6.18 1.87
C ALA A 10 -20.27 -5.04 1.50
N GLY A 11 -20.84 -3.93 1.05
CA GLY A 11 -20.13 -2.67 1.02
C GLY A 11 -19.50 -2.49 2.39
N VAL A 12 -18.18 -2.37 2.42
CA VAL A 12 -17.41 -2.25 3.65
C VAL A 12 -17.81 -0.92 4.30
N SER A 13 -18.78 -0.95 5.20
CA SER A 13 -19.03 0.14 6.14
C SER A 13 -17.90 0.12 7.16
N GLN A 14 -16.78 0.78 6.83
CA GLN A 14 -15.75 1.03 7.83
C GLN A 14 -16.41 1.86 8.95
N PRO A 15 -16.37 1.40 10.22
CA PRO A 15 -16.71 2.27 11.34
C PRO A 15 -15.76 3.47 11.32
N PRO A 16 -16.18 4.68 11.76
CA PRO A 16 -15.28 5.81 11.87
C PRO A 16 -14.10 5.38 12.74
N LEU A 17 -12.94 5.22 12.11
CA LEU A 17 -11.72 4.77 12.78
C LEU A 17 -11.47 5.75 13.94
N PRO A 18 -11.19 5.25 15.16
CA PRO A 18 -10.75 6.09 16.26
C PRO A 18 -9.70 7.08 15.74
N THR A 19 -9.87 8.37 16.02
CA THR A 19 -9.02 9.47 15.55
C THR A 19 -7.53 9.32 15.91
N LYS A 20 -7.18 8.26 16.65
CA LYS A 20 -5.83 7.84 17.04
C LYS A 20 -5.63 6.32 16.96
N CYS A 21 -6.10 5.66 15.90
CA CYS A 21 -5.74 4.27 15.65
C CYS A 21 -4.27 4.17 15.20
N PRO A 22 -3.38 3.47 15.95
CA PRO A 22 -2.00 3.30 15.55
C PRO A 22 -1.88 2.51 14.24
N LEU A 23 -2.83 1.62 13.97
CA LEU A 23 -2.93 0.90 12.69
C LEU A 23 -3.18 1.86 11.53
N THR A 24 -4.12 2.79 11.66
CA THR A 24 -4.41 3.80 10.63
C THR A 24 -3.22 4.73 10.43
N ALA A 25 -2.49 5.08 11.50
CA ALA A 25 -1.27 5.86 11.39
C ALA A 25 -0.17 5.11 10.63
N ALA A 26 0.04 3.82 10.92
CA ALA A 26 1.00 2.98 10.21
C ALA A 26 0.60 2.78 8.74
N LEU A 27 -0.69 2.55 8.46
CA LEU A 27 -1.21 2.44 7.10
C LEU A 27 -1.13 3.78 6.35
N ASN A 28 -1.27 4.92 7.01
CA ASN A 28 -1.04 6.22 6.36
C ASN A 28 0.45 6.46 6.08
N ALA A 29 1.35 5.98 6.95
CA ALA A 29 2.79 6.09 6.74
C ALA A 29 3.29 5.18 5.59
N ILE A 30 2.76 3.96 5.47
CA ILE A 30 3.24 2.93 4.53
C ILE A 30 2.31 2.77 3.31
N GLY A 31 1.09 3.30 3.37
CA GLY A 31 0.04 3.13 2.34
C GLY A 31 0.22 3.97 1.08
N GLY A 32 1.37 4.63 0.92
CA GLY A 32 1.76 5.21 -0.36
C GLY A 32 1.89 4.12 -1.41
N LYS A 33 1.37 4.36 -2.63
CA LYS A 33 1.41 3.41 -3.76
C LYS A 33 2.79 2.80 -4.00
N TRP A 34 3.84 3.54 -3.64
CA TRP A 34 5.22 3.21 -3.92
C TRP A 34 6.04 2.86 -2.68
N SER A 35 5.57 3.16 -1.46
CA SER A 35 6.32 2.95 -0.22
C SER A 35 6.67 1.49 0.00
N LEU A 36 5.73 0.57 -0.25
CA LEU A 36 5.96 -0.88 -0.15
C LEU A 36 6.93 -1.39 -1.22
N ILE A 37 6.88 -0.84 -2.43
CA ILE A 37 7.77 -1.26 -3.53
C ILE A 37 9.20 -0.79 -3.23
N CYS A 38 9.36 0.45 -2.74
CA CYS A 38 10.65 0.96 -2.28
C CYS A 38 11.21 0.09 -1.14
N LEU A 39 10.38 -0.27 -0.15
CA LEU A 39 10.79 -1.15 0.95
C LEU A 39 11.23 -2.53 0.44
N TYR A 40 10.51 -3.13 -0.49
CA TYR A 40 10.88 -4.42 -1.10
C TYR A 40 12.27 -4.38 -1.76
N TRP A 41 12.56 -3.31 -2.50
CA TRP A 41 13.89 -3.17 -3.13
C TRP A 41 14.99 -2.84 -2.13
N LEU A 42 14.70 -2.13 -1.05
CA LEU A 42 15.66 -1.82 0.00
C LEU A 42 15.95 -3.03 0.91
N ASP A 43 14.98 -3.92 1.08
CA ASP A 43 15.17 -5.21 1.76
C ASP A 43 16.22 -6.08 1.04
N SER A 44 16.25 -6.02 -0.31
CA SER A 44 17.26 -6.70 -1.11
C SER A 44 18.68 -6.13 -0.97
N GLY A 45 18.84 -4.97 -0.32
CA GLY A 45 20.11 -4.31 -0.04
C GLY A 45 20.07 -2.80 -0.25
N THR A 46 21.08 -2.10 0.25
CA THR A 46 21.23 -0.65 0.09
C THR A 46 21.39 -0.28 -1.39
N ARG A 47 20.38 0.39 -1.95
CA ARG A 47 20.36 0.89 -3.34
C ARG A 47 20.50 2.41 -3.34
N ARG A 48 21.27 2.94 -4.29
CA ARG A 48 21.28 4.38 -4.57
C ARG A 48 19.98 4.76 -5.28
N PHE A 49 19.59 6.03 -5.14
CA PHE A 49 18.40 6.59 -5.78
C PHE A 49 18.27 6.27 -7.27
N ASN A 50 19.38 6.40 -8.02
CA ASN A 50 19.42 6.11 -9.45
C ASN A 50 19.21 4.63 -9.80
N GLU A 51 19.60 3.70 -8.93
CA GLU A 51 19.36 2.26 -9.12
C GLU A 51 17.88 1.94 -8.90
N LEU A 52 17.29 2.48 -7.82
CA LEU A 52 15.87 2.33 -7.53
C LEU A 52 15.00 2.88 -8.66
N ARG A 53 15.42 4.01 -9.25
CA ARG A 53 14.77 4.63 -10.41
C ARG A 53 14.81 3.75 -11.67
N ARG A 54 15.90 3.00 -11.90
CA ARG A 54 16.01 2.06 -13.04
C ARG A 54 15.13 0.82 -12.85
N LEU A 55 15.00 0.35 -11.61
CA LEU A 55 14.18 -0.80 -11.27
C LEU A 55 12.67 -0.50 -11.32
N MET A 56 12.29 0.78 -11.22
CA MET A 56 10.89 1.22 -11.23
C MET A 56 10.64 2.33 -12.25
N PRO A 57 10.63 2.02 -13.56
CA PRO A 57 10.46 3.02 -14.62
C PRO A 57 9.09 3.72 -14.61
N GLU A 58 8.07 3.12 -13.99
CA GLU A 58 6.71 3.66 -13.83
C GLU A 58 6.57 4.70 -12.70
N ILE A 59 7.60 4.87 -11.86
CA ILE A 59 7.59 5.89 -10.80
C ILE A 59 7.99 7.25 -11.36
N SER A 60 7.08 8.22 -11.22
CA SER A 60 7.33 9.61 -11.57
C SER A 60 8.29 10.26 -10.56
N HIS A 61 9.19 11.12 -11.08
CA HIS A 61 10.24 11.84 -10.36
C HIS A 61 9.77 12.54 -9.07
N LYS A 62 8.49 12.94 -9.02
CA LYS A 62 7.85 13.63 -7.88
C LYS A 62 7.57 12.75 -6.66
N VAL A 63 7.50 11.43 -6.83
CA VAL A 63 7.15 10.51 -5.72
C VAL A 63 8.37 9.94 -5.03
N LEU A 64 9.54 10.11 -5.67
CA LEU A 64 10.82 9.63 -5.19
C LEU A 64 11.70 10.76 -4.61
N ALA A 65 11.41 12.03 -4.97
CA ALA A 65 12.15 13.22 -4.52
C ALA A 65 11.74 13.69 -3.12
#